data_AF-A0A150J4H6-F1
#
_entry.id   AF-A0A150J4H6-F1
#
_cell.length_a   1.000
_cell.length_b   1.000
_cell.length_c   1.000
_cell.angle_alpha   90.00
_cell.angle_beta   90.00
_cell.angle_gamma   90.00
#
_symmetry.space_group_name_H-M   'P 1'
#
loop_
_entity.id
_entity.type
_entity.pdbx_description
1 polymer ?
#
loop_
_entity_poly.entity_id
_entity_poly.type
_entity_poly.pdbx_seq_one_letter_code
_entity_poly.pdbx_strand_id
1 'polypeptide(L)'
;MDDTFNLEVKIPEFVKLLGEEGKNQILDEVKKRVDKDISNIVVKAAREIMAEKLGLDTRESPFGPIPAKKHATPVEEDESKSDLNCPNCQKALEPGVKFCRFCGQKLA
;
A
#
# COMPACT_ATOMS: atom_id res chain seq x y z
N MET A 1 -15.13 -17.86 13.99
CA MET A 1 -16.36 -17.09 14.25
C MET A 1 -16.32 -15.96 13.28
N ASP A 2 -17.38 -15.81 12.49
CA ASP A 2 -17.44 -14.89 11.38
C ASP A 2 -18.59 -13.92 11.68
N ASP A 3 -18.29 -12.97 12.57
CA ASP A 3 -19.26 -12.06 13.16
C ASP A 3 -19.86 -11.14 12.09
N THR A 4 -21.12 -11.43 11.74
CA THR A 4 -21.79 -10.83 10.58
C THR A 4 -22.61 -9.60 10.98
N PHE A 5 -22.18 -8.43 10.52
CA PHE A 5 -22.92 -7.18 10.69
C PHE A 5 -24.10 -7.10 9.71
N ASN A 6 -25.32 -6.94 10.24
CA ASN A 6 -26.50 -6.66 9.42
C ASN A 6 -26.71 -5.14 9.30
N LEU A 7 -26.88 -4.65 8.07
CA LEU A 7 -27.12 -3.23 7.77
C LEU A 7 -28.43 -3.07 7.00
N GLU A 8 -29.41 -2.39 7.60
CA GLU A 8 -30.63 -1.98 6.91
C GLU A 8 -30.40 -0.69 6.10
N VAL A 9 -30.56 -0.79 4.78
CA VAL A 9 -30.49 0.36 3.86
C VAL A 9 -31.90 0.73 3.42
N LYS A 10 -32.39 1.91 3.83
CA LYS A 10 -33.68 2.43 3.38
C LYS A 10 -33.61 2.89 1.92
N ILE A 11 -34.29 2.17 1.04
CA ILE A 11 -34.43 2.51 -0.38
C ILE A 11 -35.28 3.80 -0.51
N PRO A 12 -34.79 4.86 -1.17
CA PRO A 12 -35.52 6.13 -1.28
C PRO A 12 -36.68 6.07 -2.27
N GLU A 13 -37.74 6.85 -2.02
CA GLU A 13 -39.03 6.78 -2.74
C GLU A 13 -38.91 6.86 -4.27
N PHE A 14 -37.98 7.66 -4.81
CA PHE A 14 -37.84 7.82 -6.27
C PHE A 14 -37.46 6.51 -6.99
N VAL A 15 -36.86 5.54 -6.29
CA VAL A 15 -36.54 4.21 -6.83
C VAL A 15 -37.80 3.36 -7.07
N LYS A 16 -38.94 3.74 -6.48
CA LYS A 16 -40.26 3.14 -6.75
C LYS A 16 -40.92 3.67 -8.03
N LEU A 17 -40.44 4.78 -8.58
CA LEU A 17 -40.94 5.38 -9.83
C LEU A 17 -40.22 4.86 -11.08
N LEU A 18 -39.13 4.11 -10.88
CA LEU A 18 -38.42 3.39 -11.93
C LEU A 18 -39.09 2.02 -12.18
N GLY A 19 -39.20 1.65 -13.46
CA GLY A 19 -39.67 0.32 -13.87
C GLY A 19 -38.78 -0.80 -13.33
N GLU A 20 -39.32 -2.01 -13.23
CA GLU A 20 -38.71 -3.12 -12.46
C GLU A 20 -37.27 -3.45 -12.88
N GLU A 21 -36.97 -3.45 -14.18
CA GLU A 21 -35.62 -3.69 -14.71
C GLU A 21 -34.63 -2.60 -14.25
N GLY A 22 -34.98 -1.32 -14.41
CA GLY A 22 -34.14 -0.19 -13.99
C GLY A 22 -33.96 -0.13 -12.48
N LYS A 23 -35.02 -0.42 -11.72
CA LYS A 23 -34.97 -0.56 -10.26
C LYS A 23 -33.99 -1.66 -9.83
N ASN A 24 -34.03 -2.83 -10.47
CA ASN A 24 -33.12 -3.94 -10.14
C ASN A 24 -31.66 -3.62 -10.51
N GLN A 25 -31.42 -3.00 -11.67
CA GLN A 25 -30.07 -2.59 -12.10
C GLN A 25 -29.47 -1.54 -11.15
N ILE A 26 -30.25 -0.54 -10.73
CA ILE A 26 -29.81 0.49 -9.77
C ILE A 26 -29.56 -0.14 -8.39
N LEU A 27 -30.40 -1.08 -7.94
CA LEU A 27 -30.21 -1.78 -6.66
C LEU A 27 -28.94 -2.63 -6.64
N ASP A 28 -28.61 -3.35 -7.73
CA ASP A 28 -27.35 -4.11 -7.81
C ASP A 28 -26.14 -3.18 -7.77
N GLU A 29 -26.11 -2.11 -8.56
CA GLU A 29 -24.96 -1.20 -8.57
C GLU A 29 -24.79 -0.45 -7.24
N VAL A 30 -25.88 0.00 -6.62
CA VAL A 30 -25.84 0.60 -5.28
C VAL A 30 -25.32 -0.41 -4.25
N LYS A 31 -25.84 -1.63 -4.23
CA LYS A 31 -25.36 -2.70 -3.33
C LYS A 31 -23.87 -2.96 -3.53
N LYS A 32 -23.42 -3.07 -4.78
CA LYS A 32 -22.03 -3.38 -5.17
C LYS A 32 -21.04 -2.27 -4.81
N ARG A 33 -21.47 -1.00 -4.84
CA ARG A 33 -20.70 0.14 -4.31
C ARG A 33 -20.62 0.06 -2.78
N VAL A 34 -21.77 -0.04 -2.12
CA VAL A 34 -21.92 -0.05 -0.66
C VAL A 34 -21.13 -1.19 0.00
N ASP A 35 -21.22 -2.41 -0.52
CA ASP A 35 -20.51 -3.60 -0.01
C ASP A 35 -18.98 -3.43 -0.04
N LYS A 36 -18.46 -2.86 -1.14
CA LYS A 36 -17.04 -2.52 -1.31
C LYS A 36 -16.60 -1.42 -0.35
N ASP A 37 -17.38 -0.35 -0.20
CA ASP A 37 -17.02 0.77 0.67
C ASP A 37 -17.09 0.38 2.16
N ILE A 38 -18.11 -0.38 2.57
CA ILE A 38 -18.20 -0.99 3.92
C ILE A 38 -16.97 -1.87 4.18
N SER A 39 -16.60 -2.74 3.24
CA SER A 39 -15.45 -3.63 3.40
C SER A 39 -14.15 -2.85 3.68
N ASN A 40 -13.93 -1.75 2.96
CA ASN A 40 -12.78 -0.86 3.19
C ASN A 40 -12.85 -0.14 4.54
N ILE A 41 -14.03 0.38 4.92
CA ILE A 41 -14.25 1.09 6.18
C ILE A 41 -14.04 0.15 7.38
N VAL A 42 -14.58 -1.07 7.34
CA VAL A 42 -14.42 -2.08 8.39
C VAL A 42 -12.95 -2.48 8.54
N VAL A 43 -12.24 -2.76 7.44
CA VAL A 43 -10.81 -3.09 7.51
C VAL A 43 -9.96 -1.92 8.03
N LYS A 44 -10.31 -0.67 7.69
CA LYS A 44 -9.62 0.51 8.21
C LYS A 44 -9.87 0.69 9.72
N ALA A 45 -11.14 0.70 10.14
CA ALA A 45 -11.53 0.87 11.53
C ALA A 45 -10.99 -0.26 12.42
N ALA A 46 -11.02 -1.51 11.95
CA ALA A 46 -10.45 -2.64 12.67
C ALA A 46 -8.94 -2.47 12.90
N ARG A 47 -8.18 -1.98 11.90
CA ARG A 47 -6.74 -1.69 12.06
C ARG A 47 -6.49 -0.57 13.06
N GLU A 48 -7.25 0.53 13.01
CA GLU A 48 -7.11 1.66 13.93
C GLU A 48 -7.43 1.24 15.38
N ILE A 49 -8.53 0.50 15.58
CA ILE A 49 -8.92 -0.03 16.90
C ILE A 49 -7.90 -1.06 17.41
N MET A 50 -7.33 -1.90 16.55
CA MET A 50 -6.27 -2.84 16.95
C MET A 50 -4.97 -2.11 17.31
N ALA A 51 -4.57 -1.08 16.56
CA ALA A 51 -3.35 -0.31 16.83
C ALA A 51 -3.43 0.37 18.22
N GLU A 52 -4.54 1.07 18.47
CA GLU A 52 -4.83 1.73 19.75
C GLU A 52 -4.85 0.72 20.91
N LYS A 53 -5.61 -0.39 20.79
CA LYS A 53 -5.75 -1.39 21.86
C LYS A 53 -4.49 -2.21 22.13
N LEU A 54 -3.59 -2.33 21.15
CA LEU A 54 -2.31 -3.04 21.30
C LEU A 54 -1.14 -2.08 21.62
N GLY A 55 -1.38 -0.76 21.70
CA GLY A 55 -0.36 0.24 21.97
C GLY A 55 0.72 0.31 20.88
N LEU A 56 0.37 -0.02 19.63
CA LEU A 56 1.35 -0.08 18.53
C LEU A 56 1.80 1.31 18.08
N ASP A 57 0.94 2.32 18.23
CA ASP A 57 1.22 3.72 17.87
C ASP A 57 2.27 4.39 18.77
N THR A 58 2.45 3.91 20.01
CA THR A 58 3.36 4.52 21.01
C THR A 58 4.71 3.83 21.11
N ARG A 59 5.06 2.94 20.17
CA ARG A 59 6.46 2.55 19.96
C ARG A 59 7.19 3.61 19.16
N GLU A 60 7.40 4.76 19.79
CA GLU A 60 8.54 5.62 19.45
C GLU A 60 9.79 4.76 19.46
N SER A 61 10.33 4.48 18.28
CA SER A 61 11.59 3.78 18.17
C SER A 61 12.67 4.67 18.80
N PRO A 62 13.58 4.13 19.64
CA PRO A 62 14.67 4.92 20.23
C PRO A 62 15.62 5.49 19.16
N PHE A 63 15.59 4.93 17.95
CA PHE A 63 15.93 5.66 16.73
C PHE A 63 14.66 6.35 16.23
N GLY A 64 14.55 7.66 16.43
CA GLY A 64 13.37 8.47 16.13
C GLY A 64 12.96 8.48 14.64
N PRO A 65 12.03 9.36 14.21
CA PRO A 65 11.43 9.31 12.88
C PRO A 65 12.47 9.38 11.76
N ILE A 66 12.82 8.22 11.20
CA ILE A 66 13.64 8.11 10.00
C ILE A 66 12.84 8.79 8.89
N PRO A 67 13.33 9.91 8.30
CA PRO A 67 12.57 10.60 7.28
C PRO A 67 12.41 9.67 6.07
N ALA A 68 11.17 9.29 5.78
CA ALA A 68 10.83 8.46 4.64
C ALA A 68 11.05 9.24 3.33
N LYS A 69 12.33 9.37 2.93
CA LYS A 69 12.74 9.97 1.66
C LYS A 69 12.12 9.15 0.53
N LYS A 70 11.12 9.77 -0.11
CA LYS A 70 10.54 9.31 -1.36
C LYS A 70 11.64 9.36 -2.43
N HIS A 71 12.23 8.21 -2.73
CA HIS A 71 12.94 7.97 -3.99
C HIS A 71 12.11 6.93 -4.77
N ALA A 72 11.55 7.21 -5.94
CA ALA A 72 11.76 8.34 -6.84
C ALA A 72 13.23 8.48 -7.29
N THR A 73 13.57 7.63 -8.26
CA THR A 73 14.54 7.94 -9.33
C THR A 73 13.90 8.93 -10.34
N PRO A 74 14.65 9.52 -11.29
CA PRO A 74 16.11 9.44 -11.54
C PRO A 74 16.78 10.85 -11.52
N VAL A 75 18.00 10.93 -12.06
CA VAL A 75 18.81 12.13 -12.36
C VAL A 75 19.39 12.75 -11.07
N GLU A 76 20.61 12.40 -10.59
CA GLU A 76 21.95 12.42 -11.22
C GLU A 76 22.39 13.85 -11.67
N GLU A 77 23.65 14.29 -11.82
CA GLU A 77 24.98 13.65 -11.97
C GLU A 77 25.63 13.05 -10.68
N ASP A 78 26.89 13.24 -10.22
CA ASP A 78 27.96 14.28 -10.31
C ASP A 78 29.40 13.63 -10.26
N GLU A 79 30.48 14.40 -10.42
CA GLU A 79 31.87 13.91 -10.56
C GLU A 79 32.53 13.26 -9.31
N SER A 80 32.84 11.95 -9.39
CA SER A 80 34.21 11.44 -9.09
C SER A 80 34.46 9.95 -9.44
N LYS A 81 34.94 9.73 -10.67
CA LYS A 81 35.78 8.59 -11.15
C LYS A 81 35.29 7.13 -11.05
N SER A 82 35.40 6.48 -12.20
CA SER A 82 35.58 5.02 -12.43
C SER A 82 34.44 4.10 -11.97
N ASP A 83 33.43 3.98 -12.83
CA ASP A 83 32.58 2.80 -12.93
C ASP A 83 33.45 1.54 -13.13
N LEU A 84 33.36 0.60 -12.18
CA LEU A 84 34.03 -0.70 -12.29
C LEU A 84 32.98 -1.77 -12.59
N ASN A 85 33.05 -2.43 -13.75
CA ASN A 85 32.18 -3.56 -14.04
C ASN A 85 32.56 -4.77 -13.17
N CYS A 86 31.57 -5.43 -12.58
CA CYS A 86 31.79 -6.65 -11.80
C CYS A 86 32.41 -7.76 -12.69
N PRO A 87 33.57 -8.35 -12.36
CA PRO A 87 34.19 -9.37 -13.20
C PRO A 87 33.37 -10.65 -13.35
N ASN A 88 32.42 -10.90 -12.42
CA ASN A 88 31.51 -12.03 -12.47
C ASN A 88 30.25 -11.69 -13.29
N CYS A 89 29.42 -10.73 -12.86
CA CYS A 89 28.12 -10.44 -13.49
C CYS A 89 28.08 -9.22 -14.43
N GLN A 90 29.22 -8.58 -14.70
CA GLN A 90 29.47 -7.46 -15.65
C GLN A 90 28.65 -6.17 -15.46
N LYS A 91 27.68 -6.15 -14.54
CA LYS A 91 26.98 -4.93 -14.08
C LYS A 91 27.97 -3.93 -13.50
N ALA A 92 27.72 -2.64 -13.77
CA ALA A 92 28.50 -1.54 -13.21
C ALA A 92 28.41 -1.51 -11.67
N LEU A 93 29.45 -1.00 -11.03
CA LEU A 93 29.59 -0.88 -9.59
C LEU A 93 30.10 0.51 -9.24
N GLU A 94 29.58 1.08 -8.15
CA GLU A 94 30.13 2.29 -7.56
C GLU A 94 31.55 2.05 -7.04
N PRO A 95 32.47 3.03 -7.15
CA PRO A 95 33.84 2.90 -6.67
C PRO A 95 33.87 2.63 -5.14
N GLY A 96 34.77 1.74 -4.71
CA GLY A 96 34.98 1.42 -3.29
C GLY A 96 34.08 0.33 -2.68
N VAL A 97 33.15 -0.28 -3.44
CA VAL A 97 32.34 -1.39 -2.92
C VAL A 97 33.14 -2.69 -2.81
N LYS A 98 33.16 -3.29 -1.61
CA LYS A 98 33.91 -4.55 -1.32
C LYS A 98 33.23 -5.82 -1.86
N PHE A 99 31.96 -5.71 -2.27
CA PHE A 99 31.15 -6.81 -2.79
C PHE A 99 30.19 -6.30 -3.86
N CYS A 100 29.94 -7.10 -4.88
CA CYS A 100 28.94 -6.80 -5.90
C CYS A 100 27.52 -6.93 -5.32
N ARG A 101 26.78 -5.81 -5.26
CA ARG A 101 25.38 -5.79 -4.78
C ARG A 101 24.41 -6.66 -5.60
N PHE A 102 24.79 -7.10 -6.80
CA PHE A 102 23.93 -7.85 -7.72
C PHE A 102 24.19 -9.37 -7.73
N CYS A 103 25.38 -9.83 -7.33
CA CYS A 103 25.72 -11.27 -7.35
C CYS A 103 26.53 -11.76 -6.13
N GLY A 104 26.77 -10.91 -5.12
CA GLY A 104 27.51 -11.26 -3.91
C GLY A 104 29.02 -11.45 -4.10
N GLN A 105 29.53 -11.45 -5.33
CA GLN A 105 30.95 -11.59 -5.65
C GLN A 105 31.79 -10.60 -4.82
N LYS A 106 32.72 -11.12 -4.02
CA LYS A 106 33.71 -10.28 -3.34
C LYS A 106 34.64 -9.64 -4.37
N LEU A 107 34.88 -8.36 -4.17
CA LEU A 107 35.80 -7.51 -4.94
C LEU A 107 36.99 -7.23 -4.01
N ALA A 108 38.21 -7.40 -4.52
CA ALA A 108 39.42 -7.45 -3.71
C ALA A 108 39.88 -6.06 -3.27
#